data_AF-E6ZJA6-F1
#
_entry.id   AF-E6ZJA6-F1
#
_cell.length_a   1.000
_cell.length_b   1.000
_cell.length_c   1.000
_cell.angle_alpha   90.00
_cell.angle_beta   90.00
_cell.angle_gamma   90.00
#
_symmetry.space_group_name_H-M   'P 1'
#
loop_
_entity.id
_entity.type
_entity.pdbx_description
1 polymer ?
#
loop_
_entity_poly.entity_id
_entity_poly.type
_entity_poly.pdbx_seq_one_letter_code
_entity_poly.pdbx_strand_id
1 'polypeptide(L)'
;MKILERLVLEQLRPVVRPFTGPLQFAYQPRLGVEDGIIYLLNRVYTHLDKSASTVRVMFFDFSSAFNTMKTPVTPVSIQGVPVDTVEEYKYLGVYFNSKLDWTRNTEAVYKRGQSRLFFLRRLRSFNICRTMLRMFYESVVASTIFFAVTCWGSGLKVADTNRLNKLIRRAGDVVGEELDTLTTVAEGRMLSRLQSILNNVSHPLYDTLAQQRSTFSRRLLSSRCTTERHRKSFLPVVIKLYNASLRESDTPSL
;
A
#
# COMPACT_ATOMS: atom_id res chain seq x y z
N MET A 1 -30.94 -4.13 -14.62
CA MET A 1 -29.73 -4.22 -15.48
C MET A 1 -28.45 -4.61 -14.74
N LYS A 2 -28.10 -4.03 -13.57
CA LYS A 2 -26.85 -4.36 -12.86
C LYS A 2 -26.70 -5.83 -12.42
N ILE A 3 -27.81 -6.53 -12.18
CA ILE A 3 -27.78 -7.98 -11.87
C ILE A 3 -27.33 -8.78 -13.09
N LEU A 4 -27.86 -8.46 -14.27
CA LEU A 4 -27.47 -9.11 -15.53
C LEU A 4 -25.99 -8.86 -15.85
N GLU A 5 -25.49 -7.62 -15.68
CA GLU A 5 -24.07 -7.31 -15.83
C GLU A 5 -23.19 -8.19 -14.93
N ARG A 6 -23.59 -8.42 -13.68
CA ARG A 6 -22.85 -9.29 -12.74
C ARG A 6 -22.87 -10.75 -13.19
N LEU A 7 -24.02 -11.26 -13.61
CA LEU A 7 -24.15 -12.64 -14.11
C LEU A 7 -23.29 -12.87 -15.36
N VAL A 8 -23.32 -11.92 -16.30
CA VAL A 8 -22.50 -11.97 -17.51
C VAL A 8 -21.01 -11.87 -17.17
N LEU A 9 -20.62 -11.01 -16.23
CA LEU A 9 -19.23 -10.86 -15.81
C LEU A 9 -18.65 -12.17 -15.26
N GLU A 10 -19.43 -12.94 -14.49
CA GLU A 10 -18.97 -14.25 -13.99
C GLU A 10 -18.67 -15.24 -15.13
N GLN A 11 -19.44 -15.18 -16.23
CA GLN A 11 -19.20 -16.02 -17.42
C GLN A 11 -18.03 -15.51 -18.27
N LEU A 12 -17.82 -14.19 -18.32
CA LEU A 12 -16.74 -13.58 -19.11
C LEU A 12 -15.36 -13.72 -18.45
N ARG A 13 -15.27 -13.71 -17.12
CA ARG A 13 -13.99 -13.75 -16.40
C ARG A 13 -13.08 -14.92 -16.82
N PRO A 14 -13.54 -16.19 -16.89
CA PRO A 14 -12.70 -17.30 -17.33
C PRO A 14 -12.19 -17.14 -18.76
N VAL A 15 -13.01 -16.54 -19.65
CA VAL A 15 -12.67 -16.33 -21.07
C VAL A 15 -11.62 -15.24 -21.24
N VAL A 16 -11.71 -14.16 -20.46
CA VAL A 16 -10.77 -13.02 -20.56
C VAL A 16 -9.47 -13.27 -19.80
N ARG A 17 -9.48 -14.11 -18.77
CA ARG A 17 -8.33 -14.35 -17.88
C ARG A 17 -7.02 -14.72 -18.62
N PRO A 18 -7.00 -15.56 -19.66
CA PRO A 18 -5.77 -15.86 -20.40
C PRO A 18 -5.14 -14.63 -21.08
N PHE A 19 -5.93 -13.59 -21.35
CA PHE A 19 -5.49 -12.34 -21.97
C PHE A 19 -5.09 -11.28 -20.95
N THR A 20 -5.32 -11.52 -19.65
CA THR A 20 -4.89 -10.59 -18.59
C THR A 20 -3.40 -10.76 -18.32
N GLY A 21 -2.67 -9.65 -18.24
CA GLY A 21 -1.24 -9.67 -17.98
C GLY A 21 -0.93 -10.13 -16.54
N PRO A 22 0.22 -10.80 -16.31
CA PRO A 22 0.60 -11.31 -15.00
C PRO A 22 0.81 -10.22 -13.94
N LEU A 23 1.01 -8.96 -14.37
CA LEU A 23 1.19 -7.79 -13.50
C LEU A 23 -0.03 -6.85 -13.52
N GLN A 24 -1.20 -7.36 -13.91
CA GLN A 24 -2.45 -6.62 -13.77
C GLN A 24 -2.95 -6.73 -12.33
N PHE A 25 -2.88 -5.64 -11.57
CA PHE A 25 -3.41 -5.61 -10.18
C PHE A 25 -4.87 -5.14 -10.12
N ALA A 26 -5.28 -4.30 -11.07
CA ALA A 26 -6.64 -3.76 -11.12
C ALA A 26 -7.63 -4.82 -11.61
N TYR A 27 -8.82 -4.84 -10.98
CA TYR A 27 -9.93 -5.74 -11.30
C TYR A 27 -9.61 -7.24 -11.17
N GLN A 28 -8.51 -7.60 -10.52
CA GLN A 28 -8.18 -8.99 -10.22
C GLN A 28 -8.66 -9.38 -8.81
N PRO A 29 -9.23 -10.58 -8.64
CA PRO A 29 -9.63 -11.05 -7.33
C PRO A 29 -8.39 -11.24 -6.44
N ARG A 30 -8.49 -10.85 -5.16
CA ARG A 30 -7.43 -10.96 -4.14
C ARG A 30 -6.18 -10.11 -4.41
N LEU A 31 -6.23 -9.18 -5.37
CA LEU A 31 -5.23 -8.14 -5.56
C LEU A 31 -5.88 -6.78 -5.36
N GLY A 32 -5.11 -5.84 -4.83
CA GLY A 32 -5.53 -4.47 -4.58
C GLY A 32 -4.45 -3.46 -4.96
N VAL A 33 -4.80 -2.19 -4.73
CA VAL A 33 -3.91 -1.06 -5.01
C VAL A 33 -2.56 -1.18 -4.30
N GLU A 34 -2.58 -1.57 -3.02
CA GLU A 34 -1.35 -1.75 -2.24
C GLU A 34 -0.42 -2.81 -2.85
N ASP A 35 -0.94 -3.90 -3.41
CA ASP A 35 -0.10 -4.95 -4.01
C ASP A 35 0.69 -4.41 -5.22
N GLY A 36 0.04 -3.58 -6.05
CA GLY A 36 0.69 -2.91 -7.18
C GLY A 36 1.76 -1.90 -6.73
N ILE A 37 1.49 -1.15 -5.66
CA ILE A 37 2.45 -0.20 -5.09
C ILE A 37 3.64 -0.95 -4.48
N ILE A 38 3.39 -1.97 -3.65
CA ILE A 38 4.42 -2.78 -3.00
C ILE A 38 5.28 -3.47 -4.06
N TYR A 39 4.67 -4.04 -5.11
CA TYR A 39 5.41 -4.68 -6.19
C TYR A 39 6.33 -3.69 -6.91
N LEU A 40 5.81 -2.52 -7.31
CA LEU A 40 6.61 -1.48 -7.95
C LEU A 40 7.78 -1.06 -7.05
N LEU A 41 7.51 -0.72 -5.79
CA LEU A 41 8.54 -0.31 -4.83
C LEU A 41 9.58 -1.39 -4.60
N ASN A 42 9.18 -2.66 -4.48
CA ASN A 42 10.10 -3.77 -4.34
C ASN A 42 11.07 -3.85 -5.54
N ARG A 43 10.55 -3.72 -6.76
CA ARG A 43 11.38 -3.70 -7.98
C ARG A 43 12.34 -2.52 -8.02
N VAL A 44 11.84 -1.33 -7.67
CA VAL A 44 12.65 -0.09 -7.63
C VAL A 44 13.77 -0.21 -6.59
N TYR A 45 13.45 -0.57 -5.34
CA TYR A 45 14.44 -0.67 -4.28
C TYR A 45 15.47 -1.78 -4.53
N THR A 46 15.02 -2.96 -4.97
CA THR A 46 15.92 -4.06 -5.31
C THR A 46 16.89 -3.68 -6.43
N HIS A 47 16.43 -2.89 -7.41
CA HIS A 47 17.31 -2.42 -8.48
C HIS A 47 18.30 -1.36 -7.98
N LEU A 48 17.83 -0.38 -7.21
CA LEU A 48 18.64 0.73 -6.68
C LEU A 48 19.67 0.30 -5.63
N ASP A 49 19.52 -0.89 -5.03
CA ASP A 49 20.48 -1.45 -4.08
C ASP A 49 21.78 -1.93 -4.77
N LYS A 50 21.79 -1.99 -6.11
CA LYS A 50 22.97 -2.28 -6.94
C LYS A 50 23.81 -1.00 -7.12
N SER A 51 25.13 -1.15 -7.08
CA SER A 51 26.08 -0.04 -7.27
C SER A 51 25.86 0.68 -8.60
N ALA A 52 25.91 2.02 -8.58
CA ALA A 52 25.81 2.87 -9.77
C ALA A 52 24.58 2.61 -10.66
N SER A 53 23.44 2.29 -10.03
CA SER A 53 22.17 2.06 -10.73
C SER A 53 21.25 3.28 -10.68
N THR A 54 20.37 3.39 -11.67
CA THR A 54 19.30 4.39 -11.71
C THR A 54 18.01 3.74 -12.18
N VAL A 55 16.87 4.28 -11.76
CA VAL A 55 15.55 3.82 -12.20
C VAL A 55 14.78 4.99 -12.76
N ARG A 56 14.16 4.79 -13.93
CA ARG A 56 13.14 5.68 -14.48
C ARG A 56 11.82 4.91 -14.53
N VAL A 57 10.78 5.51 -13.98
CA VAL A 57 9.43 4.94 -14.00
C VAL A 57 8.59 5.81 -14.89
N MET A 58 7.98 5.21 -15.91
CA MET A 58 7.06 5.89 -16.80
C MET A 58 5.63 5.49 -16.46
N PHE A 59 4.78 6.49 -16.23
CA PHE A 59 3.35 6.29 -15.99
C PHE A 59 2.58 6.67 -17.25
N PHE A 60 1.67 5.79 -17.66
CA PHE A 60 0.76 6.01 -18.77
C PHE A 60 -0.66 6.09 -18.22
N ASP A 61 -1.43 7.04 -18.73
CA ASP A 61 -2.86 7.14 -18.47
C ASP A 61 -3.61 7.46 -19.76
N PHE A 62 -4.84 7.01 -19.87
CA PHE A 62 -5.69 7.22 -21.04
C PHE A 62 -6.71 8.30 -20.75
N SER A 63 -6.73 9.36 -21.56
CA SER A 63 -7.74 10.41 -21.46
C SER A 63 -9.12 9.83 -21.68
N SER A 64 -9.95 9.83 -20.64
CA SER A 64 -11.34 9.36 -20.71
C SER A 64 -11.45 7.89 -21.15
N ALA A 65 -10.57 7.01 -20.64
CA ALA A 65 -10.42 5.62 -21.07
C ALA A 65 -11.74 4.92 -21.45
N PHE A 66 -12.71 4.88 -20.52
CA PHE A 66 -14.00 4.21 -20.71
C PHE A 66 -14.97 4.91 -21.67
N ASN A 67 -14.82 6.22 -21.89
CA ASN A 67 -15.62 6.98 -22.86
C ASN A 67 -15.01 6.89 -24.27
N THR A 68 -13.71 6.59 -24.37
CA THR A 68 -12.95 6.55 -25.62
C THR A 68 -12.64 5.11 -26.07
N MET A 69 -13.17 4.08 -25.40
CA MET A 69 -13.02 2.67 -25.82
C MET A 69 -13.76 2.42 -27.16
N LYS A 70 -13.12 2.76 -28.27
CA LYS A 70 -13.44 2.26 -29.62
C LYS A 70 -12.34 1.26 -30.00
N THR A 71 -12.71 0.14 -30.61
CA THR A 71 -11.80 -0.88 -31.17
C THR A 71 -10.90 -0.30 -32.27
N PRO A 72 -9.74 -0.93 -32.59
CA PRO A 72 -8.59 -1.22 -31.74
C PRO A 72 -7.62 -0.03 -31.64
N VAL A 73 -7.00 0.14 -30.47
CA VAL A 73 -5.95 1.15 -30.27
C VAL A 73 -4.69 0.69 -31.00
N THR A 74 -4.29 1.46 -32.01
CA THR A 74 -3.00 1.30 -32.71
C THR A 74 -1.87 1.45 -31.68
N PRO A 75 -0.74 0.72 -31.82
CA PRO A 75 0.38 0.88 -30.90
C PRO A 75 0.83 2.34 -30.85
N VAL A 76 0.84 2.93 -29.66
CA VAL A 76 1.39 4.26 -29.44
C VAL A 76 2.91 4.15 -29.60
N SER A 77 3.41 4.47 -30.79
CA SER A 77 4.78 4.92 -30.93
C SER A 77 4.88 6.28 -30.23
N ILE A 78 5.82 6.45 -29.29
CA ILE A 78 6.17 7.79 -28.82
C ILE A 78 7.11 8.35 -29.90
N GLN A 79 6.51 9.03 -30.86
CA GLN A 79 7.07 9.49 -32.13
C GLN A 79 8.19 10.55 -31.97
N GLY A 80 9.32 10.21 -31.35
CA GLY A 80 10.47 11.13 -31.21
C GLY A 80 10.22 12.35 -30.32
N VAL A 81 9.09 12.41 -29.62
CA VAL A 81 8.77 13.48 -28.66
C VAL A 81 9.37 13.13 -27.29
N PRO A 82 10.15 14.02 -26.66
CA PRO A 82 10.67 13.80 -25.33
C PRO A 82 9.51 13.73 -24.32
N VAL A 83 9.53 12.68 -23.50
CA VAL A 83 8.60 12.55 -22.37
C VAL A 83 9.11 13.40 -21.22
N ASP A 84 8.27 14.31 -20.72
CA ASP A 84 8.61 15.13 -19.57
C ASP A 84 8.93 14.28 -18.35
N THR A 85 10.11 14.50 -17.77
CA THR A 85 10.49 13.88 -16.50
C THR A 85 9.98 14.75 -15.37
N VAL A 86 9.20 14.15 -14.47
CA VAL A 86 8.72 14.83 -13.26
C VAL A 86 9.48 14.32 -12.03
N GLU A 87 9.75 15.20 -11.08
CA GLU A 87 10.37 14.82 -9.81
C GLU A 87 9.40 14.16 -8.84
N GLU A 88 8.10 14.45 -8.97
CA GLU A 88 7.04 13.93 -8.13
C GLU A 88 5.83 13.47 -8.97
N TYR A 89 5.24 12.34 -8.59
CA TYR A 89 4.04 11.82 -9.25
C TYR A 89 3.12 11.12 -8.25
N LYS A 90 1.79 11.29 -8.43
CA LYS A 90 0.78 10.62 -7.60
C LYS A 90 0.33 9.33 -8.27
N TYR A 91 0.91 8.20 -7.85
CA TYR A 91 0.56 6.88 -8.36
C TYR A 91 -0.39 6.16 -7.39
N LEU A 92 -1.56 5.75 -7.91
CA LEU A 92 -2.60 5.02 -7.17
C LEU A 92 -2.96 5.63 -5.79
N GLY A 93 -2.93 6.95 -5.67
CA GLY A 93 -3.29 7.66 -4.44
C GLY A 93 -2.11 8.03 -3.53
N VAL A 94 -0.92 7.48 -3.76
CA VAL A 94 0.32 7.73 -3.01
C VAL A 94 1.27 8.61 -3.82
N TYR A 95 1.92 9.57 -3.17
CA TYR A 95 2.94 10.40 -3.82
C TYR A 95 4.30 9.73 -3.79
N PHE A 96 4.92 9.62 -4.96
CA PHE A 96 6.30 9.19 -5.16
C PHE A 96 7.12 10.42 -5.54
N ASN A 97 8.38 10.44 -5.11
CA ASN A 97 9.34 11.42 -5.59
C ASN A 97 10.66 10.75 -6.01
N SER A 98 11.49 11.47 -6.76
CA SER A 98 12.80 11.02 -7.22
C SER A 98 13.73 10.61 -6.07
N LYS A 99 13.55 11.25 -4.91
CA LYS A 99 14.25 10.94 -3.66
C LYS A 99 13.64 9.75 -2.94
N LEU A 100 12.60 9.09 -3.44
CA LEU A 100 11.84 8.00 -2.82
C LEU A 100 11.59 8.17 -1.31
N ASP A 101 11.44 9.41 -0.87
CA ASP A 101 11.05 9.74 0.49
C ASP A 101 9.54 10.00 0.55
N TRP A 102 9.01 9.99 1.77
CA TRP A 102 7.57 10.05 1.98
C TRP A 102 7.12 11.41 2.49
N THR A 103 7.94 12.45 2.38
CA THR A 103 7.63 13.77 2.94
C THR A 103 6.42 14.38 2.22
N ARG A 104 6.40 14.37 0.88
CA ARG A 104 5.25 14.87 0.09
C ARG A 104 3.98 14.06 0.36
N ASN A 105 4.09 12.73 0.43
CA ASN A 105 2.96 11.85 0.73
C ASN A 105 2.40 12.11 2.12
N THR A 106 3.27 12.19 3.14
CA THR A 106 2.88 12.46 4.53
C THR A 106 2.19 13.79 4.67
N GLU A 107 2.68 14.83 4.01
CA GLU A 107 2.05 16.15 4.01
C GLU A 107 0.61 16.09 3.44
N ALA A 108 0.43 15.39 2.32
CA ALA A 108 -0.88 15.20 1.70
C ALA A 108 -1.83 14.38 2.61
N VAL A 109 -1.34 13.29 3.20
CA VAL A 109 -2.10 12.45 4.15
C VAL A 109 -2.50 13.26 5.39
N TYR A 110 -1.57 14.02 5.97
CA TYR A 110 -1.81 14.86 7.13
C TYR A 110 -2.89 15.91 6.85
N LYS A 111 -2.82 16.61 5.72
CA LYS A 111 -3.83 17.61 5.33
C LYS A 111 -5.22 17.00 5.17
N ARG A 112 -5.33 15.85 4.49
CA ARG A 112 -6.61 15.14 4.38
C ARG A 112 -7.10 14.65 5.74
N GLY A 113 -6.21 14.10 6.56
CA GLY A 113 -6.50 13.64 7.91
C GLY A 113 -7.01 14.76 8.83
N GLN A 114 -6.42 15.96 8.78
CA GLN A 114 -6.92 17.14 9.48
C GLN A 114 -8.34 17.52 9.04
N SER A 115 -8.60 17.51 7.72
CA SER A 115 -9.95 17.76 7.19
C SER A 115 -10.97 16.73 7.72
N ARG A 116 -10.61 15.45 7.81
CA ARG A 116 -11.51 14.42 8.37
C ARG A 116 -11.68 14.54 9.89
N LEU A 117 -10.63 14.89 10.60
CA LEU A 117 -10.66 15.14 12.04
C LEU A 117 -11.57 16.32 12.39
N PHE A 118 -11.64 17.37 11.55
CA PHE A 118 -12.59 18.45 11.72
C PHE A 118 -14.04 17.94 11.76
N PHE A 119 -14.42 17.06 10.84
CA PHE A 119 -15.76 16.46 10.85
C PHE A 119 -15.99 15.57 12.08
N LEU A 120 -15.00 14.77 12.49
CA LEU A 120 -15.10 13.96 13.72
C LEU A 120 -15.35 14.84 14.95
N ARG A 121 -14.65 15.98 15.07
CA ARG A 121 -14.88 16.98 16.13
C ARG A 121 -16.28 17.60 16.05
N ARG A 122 -16.74 17.91 14.83
CA ARG A 122 -18.08 18.45 14.62
C ARG A 122 -19.16 17.46 15.06
N LEU A 123 -18.99 16.18 14.76
CA LEU A 123 -19.90 15.12 15.23
C LEU A 123 -19.91 15.02 16.76
N ARG A 124 -18.75 15.11 17.41
CA ARG A 124 -18.68 15.14 18.88
C ARG A 124 -19.44 16.33 19.48
N SER A 125 -19.41 17.50 18.83
CA SER A 125 -20.14 18.69 19.30
C SER A 125 -21.67 18.54 19.28
N PHE A 126 -22.19 17.54 18.56
CA PHE A 126 -23.61 17.18 18.57
C PHE A 126 -23.95 16.08 19.59
N ASN A 127 -23.04 15.80 20.54
CA ASN A 127 -23.21 14.77 21.57
C ASN A 127 -23.45 13.35 21.01
N ILE A 128 -22.88 13.05 19.85
CA ILE A 128 -22.93 11.69 19.26
C ILE A 128 -22.18 10.71 20.17
N CYS A 129 -22.74 9.50 20.35
CA CYS A 129 -22.18 8.50 21.24
C CYS A 129 -20.82 7.96 20.77
N ARG A 130 -20.02 7.46 21.72
CA ARG A 130 -18.65 6.97 21.46
C ARG A 130 -18.59 5.91 20.37
N THR A 131 -19.53 4.97 20.36
CA THR A 131 -19.58 3.90 19.34
C THR A 131 -19.70 4.46 17.92
N MET A 132 -20.57 5.44 17.71
CA MET A 132 -20.72 6.10 16.41
C MET A 132 -19.50 6.94 16.04
N LEU A 133 -18.88 7.62 17.00
CA LEU A 133 -17.63 8.35 16.77
C LEU A 133 -16.47 7.42 16.40
N ARG A 134 -16.38 6.25 17.05
CA ARG A 134 -15.40 5.21 16.70
C ARG A 134 -15.64 4.68 15.30
N MET A 135 -16.89 4.36 14.94
CA MET A 135 -17.24 3.96 13.56
C MET A 135 -16.87 5.04 12.53
N PHE A 136 -17.12 6.32 12.84
CA PHE A 136 -16.73 7.41 11.95
C PHE A 136 -15.21 7.56 11.84
N TYR A 137 -14.49 7.45 12.96
CA TYR A 137 -13.03 7.44 12.96
C TYR A 137 -12.50 6.33 12.05
N GLU A 138 -12.92 5.09 12.25
CA GLU A 138 -12.44 3.93 11.47
C GLU A 138 -12.74 4.09 9.97
N SER A 139 -13.98 4.47 9.64
CA SER A 139 -14.43 4.53 8.25
C SER A 139 -13.93 5.76 7.48
N VAL A 140 -13.65 6.89 8.15
CA VAL A 140 -13.34 8.17 7.48
C VAL A 140 -11.95 8.69 7.79
N VAL A 141 -11.55 8.70 9.07
CA VAL A 141 -10.27 9.29 9.50
C VAL A 141 -9.14 8.27 9.32
N ALA A 142 -9.29 7.08 9.91
CA ALA A 142 -8.32 6.00 9.86
C ALA A 142 -8.13 5.49 8.42
N SER A 143 -9.21 5.34 7.65
CA SER A 143 -9.15 4.97 6.23
C SER A 143 -8.32 5.95 5.39
N THR A 144 -8.31 7.24 5.76
CA THR A 144 -7.50 8.27 5.10
C THR A 144 -6.04 8.25 5.56
N ILE A 145 -5.80 8.16 6.87
CA ILE A 145 -4.45 8.21 7.46
C ILE A 145 -3.65 6.95 7.10
N PHE A 146 -4.29 5.79 7.17
CA PHE A 146 -3.62 4.49 7.01
C PHE A 146 -3.75 3.92 5.59
N PHE A 147 -4.25 4.70 4.62
CA PHE A 147 -4.29 4.27 3.22
C PHE A 147 -2.88 3.96 2.71
N ALA A 148 -2.68 2.74 2.20
CA ALA A 148 -1.38 2.28 1.69
C ALA A 148 -0.23 2.39 2.71
N VAL A 149 -0.52 2.41 4.01
CA VAL A 149 0.50 2.59 5.07
C VAL A 149 1.57 1.49 5.05
N THR A 150 1.21 0.30 4.55
CA THR A 150 2.14 -0.82 4.31
C THR A 150 3.25 -0.47 3.33
N CYS A 151 3.05 0.52 2.46
CA CYS A 151 3.99 0.91 1.41
C CYS A 151 5.00 1.96 1.87
N TRP A 152 4.57 2.87 2.76
CA TRP A 152 5.33 4.08 3.10
C TRP A 152 5.56 4.28 4.61
N GLY A 153 4.79 3.62 5.48
CA GLY A 153 4.80 3.87 6.93
C GLY A 153 6.15 3.62 7.60
N SER A 154 6.82 2.54 7.24
CA SER A 154 8.16 2.19 7.76
C SER A 154 9.29 3.09 7.26
N GLY A 155 9.08 3.77 6.13
CA GLY A 155 10.07 4.66 5.53
C GLY A 155 10.03 6.10 6.06
N LEU A 156 9.10 6.41 6.98
CA LEU A 156 8.94 7.77 7.48
C LEU A 156 10.15 8.26 8.29
N LYS A 157 10.33 9.58 8.26
CA LYS A 157 11.18 10.29 9.22
C LYS A 157 10.48 10.33 10.58
N VAL A 158 11.25 10.33 11.67
CA VAL A 158 10.70 10.35 13.05
C VAL A 158 9.76 11.55 13.26
N ALA A 159 10.12 12.72 12.74
CA ALA A 159 9.27 13.92 12.82
C ALA A 159 7.91 13.74 12.13
N ASP A 160 7.91 13.09 10.97
CA ASP A 160 6.71 12.79 10.18
C ASP A 160 5.82 11.76 10.90
N THR A 161 6.42 10.70 11.46
CA THR A 161 5.73 9.72 12.31
C THR A 161 5.08 10.39 13.52
N ASN A 162 5.83 11.22 14.24
CA ASN A 162 5.32 11.95 15.40
C ASN A 162 4.19 12.91 15.03
N ARG A 163 4.28 13.54 13.85
CA ARG A 163 3.24 14.45 13.36
C ARG A 163 1.92 13.71 13.07
N LEU A 164 1.97 12.51 12.48
CA LEU A 164 0.79 11.67 12.27
C LEU A 164 0.26 11.09 13.59
N ASN A 165 1.13 10.64 14.49
CA ASN A 165 0.71 10.17 15.82
C ASN A 165 0.02 11.27 16.64
N LYS A 166 0.45 12.53 16.53
CA LYS A 166 -0.28 13.67 17.13
C LYS A 166 -1.69 13.83 16.55
N LEU A 167 -1.88 13.60 15.26
CA LEU A 167 -3.21 13.62 14.63
C LEU A 167 -4.08 12.47 15.16
N ILE A 168 -3.53 11.25 15.23
CA ILE A 168 -4.21 10.06 15.75
C ILE A 168 -4.61 10.27 17.21
N ARG A 169 -3.71 10.77 18.06
CA ARG A 169 -4.01 11.10 19.46
C ARG A 169 -5.16 12.09 19.59
N ARG A 170 -5.15 13.16 18.80
CA ARG A 170 -6.27 14.13 18.78
C ARG A 170 -7.60 13.50 18.33
N ALA A 171 -7.57 12.47 17.50
CA ALA A 171 -8.78 11.74 17.16
C ALA A 171 -9.24 10.88 18.34
N GLY A 172 -8.29 10.21 19.03
CA GLY A 172 -8.55 9.44 20.24
C GLY A 172 -9.18 10.27 21.35
N ASP A 173 -8.69 11.50 21.57
CA ASP A 173 -9.27 12.45 22.51
C ASP A 173 -10.74 12.78 22.20
N VAL A 174 -11.10 12.84 20.91
CA VAL A 174 -12.49 13.12 20.46
C VAL A 174 -13.39 11.89 20.58
N VAL A 175 -12.86 10.70 20.28
CA VAL A 175 -13.58 9.43 20.43
C VAL A 175 -13.75 9.06 21.91
N GLY A 176 -12.79 9.45 22.77
CA GLY A 176 -12.76 9.13 24.19
C GLY A 176 -12.01 7.82 24.48
N GLU A 177 -10.99 7.47 23.69
CA GLU A 177 -10.16 6.29 23.91
C GLU A 177 -8.77 6.42 23.27
N GLU A 178 -7.83 5.61 23.76
CA GLU A 178 -6.52 5.49 23.12
C GLU A 178 -6.63 4.72 21.81
N LEU A 179 -5.98 5.23 20.78
CA LEU A 179 -5.98 4.66 19.44
C LEU A 179 -4.57 4.21 19.07
N ASP A 180 -4.49 3.13 18.31
CA ASP A 180 -3.22 2.54 17.87
C ASP A 180 -2.35 3.55 17.13
N THR A 181 -1.06 3.52 17.43
CA THR A 181 -0.07 4.37 16.75
C THR A 181 0.08 4.00 15.28
N LEU A 182 0.67 4.90 14.50
CA LEU A 182 0.99 4.65 13.09
C LEU A 182 1.80 3.36 12.92
N THR A 183 2.80 3.14 13.78
CA THR A 183 3.67 1.97 13.72
C THR A 183 2.88 0.69 13.98
N THR A 184 2.10 0.65 15.06
CA THR A 184 1.27 -0.50 15.43
C THR A 184 0.32 -0.91 14.29
N VAL A 185 -0.39 0.05 13.71
CA VAL A 185 -1.31 -0.22 12.59
C VAL A 185 -0.55 -0.65 11.33
N ALA A 186 0.59 0.00 11.03
CA ALA A 186 1.39 -0.35 9.86
C ALA A 186 1.94 -1.77 9.94
N GLU A 187 2.53 -2.15 11.07
CA GLU A 187 3.11 -3.47 11.30
C GLU A 187 2.04 -4.57 11.24
N GLY A 188 0.91 -4.38 11.92
CA GLY A 188 -0.21 -5.31 11.87
C GLY A 188 -0.76 -5.51 10.44
N ARG A 189 -0.94 -4.41 9.69
CA ARG A 189 -1.37 -4.48 8.28
C ARG A 189 -0.32 -5.13 7.38
N MET A 190 0.96 -4.88 7.64
CA MET A 190 2.05 -5.52 6.89
C MET A 190 2.03 -7.04 7.08
N LEU A 191 1.90 -7.52 8.32
CA LEU A 191 1.81 -8.95 8.61
C LEU A 191 0.59 -9.60 7.95
N SER A 192 -0.58 -8.98 8.06
CA SER A 192 -1.80 -9.45 7.39
C SER A 192 -1.62 -9.49 5.87
N ARG A 193 -0.96 -8.47 5.30
CA ARG A 193 -0.64 -8.43 3.86
C ARG A 193 0.31 -9.55 3.47
N LEU A 194 1.39 -9.78 4.21
CA LEU A 194 2.32 -10.87 3.95
C LEU A 194 1.60 -12.22 3.96
N GLN A 195 0.75 -12.47 4.95
CA GLN A 195 -0.05 -13.70 5.01
C GLN A 195 -0.95 -13.84 3.78
N SER A 196 -1.61 -12.75 3.36
CA SER A 196 -2.44 -12.75 2.14
C SER A 196 -1.62 -13.10 0.89
N ILE A 197 -0.40 -12.58 0.77
CA ILE A 197 0.52 -12.91 -0.33
C ILE A 197 0.94 -14.38 -0.28
N LEU A 198 1.37 -14.87 0.88
CA LEU A 198 1.83 -16.26 1.06
C LEU A 198 0.71 -17.29 0.85
N ASN A 199 -0.55 -16.88 0.98
CA ASN A 199 -1.73 -17.72 0.74
C ASN A 199 -2.27 -17.58 -0.70
N ASN A 200 -1.63 -16.77 -1.55
CA ASN A 200 -2.04 -16.56 -2.93
C ASN A 200 -0.87 -16.88 -3.89
N VAL A 201 -0.82 -18.13 -4.36
CA VAL A 201 0.22 -18.60 -5.30
C VAL A 201 0.27 -17.81 -6.62
N SER A 202 -0.83 -17.15 -7.00
CA SER A 202 -0.89 -16.30 -8.19
C SER A 202 -0.45 -14.85 -7.92
N HIS A 203 -0.07 -14.52 -6.69
CA HIS A 203 0.37 -13.17 -6.35
C HIS A 203 1.74 -12.88 -6.98
N PRO A 204 1.97 -11.71 -7.63
CA PRO A 204 3.24 -11.40 -8.30
C PRO A 204 4.50 -11.39 -7.40
N LEU A 205 4.33 -11.30 -6.08
CA LEU A 205 5.42 -11.41 -5.09
C LEU A 205 5.52 -12.80 -4.42
N TYR A 206 4.63 -13.74 -4.76
CA TYR A 206 4.63 -15.07 -4.15
C TYR A 206 5.97 -15.76 -4.35
N ASP A 207 6.46 -15.84 -5.59
CA ASP A 207 7.71 -16.55 -5.90
C ASP A 207 8.92 -15.95 -5.20
N THR A 208 8.97 -14.62 -5.09
CA THR A 208 10.04 -13.92 -4.34
C THR A 208 10.06 -14.34 -2.87
N LEU A 209 8.89 -14.41 -2.24
CA LEU A 209 8.77 -14.82 -0.84
C LEU A 209 8.91 -16.33 -0.64
N ALA A 210 8.47 -17.13 -1.61
CA ALA A 210 8.62 -18.58 -1.60
C ALA A 210 10.11 -18.98 -1.65
N GLN A 211 10.91 -18.31 -2.47
CA GLN A 211 12.37 -18.48 -2.52
C GLN A 211 13.07 -18.07 -1.21
N GLN A 212 12.45 -17.20 -0.42
CA GLN A 212 12.95 -16.81 0.89
C GLN A 212 12.55 -17.78 2.00
N ARG A 213 11.74 -18.81 1.75
CA ARG A 213 11.39 -19.76 2.82
C ARG A 213 12.60 -20.59 3.22
N SER A 214 12.87 -20.65 4.51
CA SER A 214 13.88 -21.55 5.07
C SER A 214 13.42 -23.01 4.90
N THR A 215 14.33 -23.90 4.50
CA THR A 215 14.07 -25.35 4.45
C THR A 215 14.06 -25.99 5.83
N PHE A 216 14.69 -25.34 6.83
CA PHE A 216 14.87 -25.89 8.18
C PHE A 216 13.93 -25.26 9.22
N SER A 217 13.22 -24.19 8.88
CA SER A 217 12.35 -23.48 9.82
C SER A 217 11.18 -22.80 9.10
N ARG A 218 10.17 -22.37 9.86
CA ARG A 218 9.04 -21.58 9.32
C ARG A 218 9.41 -20.12 8.99
N ARG A 219 10.67 -19.73 9.18
CA ARG A 219 11.16 -18.36 8.99
C ARG A 219 11.38 -18.02 7.52
N LEU A 220 11.30 -16.74 7.22
CA LEU A 220 11.69 -16.17 5.93
C LEU A 220 13.11 -15.61 6.02
N LEU A 221 13.94 -15.92 5.03
CA LEU A 221 15.30 -15.43 4.92
C LEU A 221 15.27 -13.97 4.46
N SER A 222 15.93 -13.09 5.22
CA SER A 222 16.03 -11.68 4.87
C SER A 222 16.93 -11.47 3.65
N SER A 223 16.47 -10.69 2.67
CA SER A 223 17.34 -10.21 1.60
C SER A 223 18.41 -9.26 2.12
N ARG A 224 19.60 -9.33 1.53
CA ARG A 224 20.64 -8.32 1.76
C ARG A 224 20.13 -6.97 1.28
N CYS A 225 20.13 -5.99 2.18
CA CYS A 225 19.78 -4.60 1.88
C CYS A 225 20.99 -3.73 2.21
N THR A 226 21.57 -3.07 1.21
CA THR A 226 22.72 -2.17 1.40
C THR A 226 22.28 -0.80 1.86
N THR A 227 21.18 -0.30 1.30
CA THR A 227 20.64 1.03 1.62
C THR A 227 19.61 0.98 2.74
N GLU A 228 19.57 2.05 3.55
CA GLU A 228 18.56 2.21 4.61
C GLU A 228 17.14 2.34 4.03
N ARG A 229 17.04 2.96 2.86
CA ARG A 229 15.78 3.09 2.11
C ARG A 229 15.20 1.72 1.73
N HIS A 230 16.02 0.83 1.18
CA HIS A 230 15.59 -0.53 0.86
C HIS A 230 15.24 -1.30 2.13
N ARG A 231 16.07 -1.19 3.18
CA ARG A 231 15.84 -1.84 4.48
C ARG A 231 14.52 -1.43 5.15
N LYS A 232 14.05 -0.20 4.90
CA LYS A 232 12.77 0.34 5.38
C LYS A 232 11.60 0.08 4.43
N SER A 233 11.80 -0.62 3.32
CA SER A 233 10.71 -0.98 2.42
C SER A 233 9.91 -2.19 2.94
N PHE A 234 8.77 -2.48 2.30
CA PHE A 234 7.81 -3.48 2.76
C PHE A 234 8.44 -4.86 3.04
N LEU A 235 9.13 -5.48 2.06
CA LEU A 235 9.60 -6.87 2.21
C LEU A 235 10.61 -7.04 3.36
N PRO A 236 11.71 -6.26 3.45
CA PRO A 236 12.67 -6.44 4.53
C PRO A 236 12.07 -6.20 5.93
N VAL A 237 11.17 -5.22 6.05
CA VAL A 237 10.50 -4.92 7.32
C VAL A 237 9.54 -6.05 7.70
N VAL A 238 8.67 -6.48 6.79
CA VAL A 238 7.65 -7.48 7.10
C VAL A 238 8.25 -8.86 7.37
N ILE A 239 9.36 -9.23 6.70
CA ILE A 239 10.10 -10.47 6.98
C ILE A 239 10.66 -10.44 8.41
N LYS A 240 11.22 -9.30 8.83
CA LYS A 240 11.73 -9.14 10.20
C LYS A 240 10.61 -9.26 11.22
N LEU A 241 9.46 -8.60 10.99
CA LEU A 241 8.29 -8.67 11.85
C LEU A 241 7.74 -10.09 11.94
N TYR A 242 7.58 -10.77 10.80
CA TYR A 242 7.07 -12.14 10.75
C TYR A 242 7.98 -13.13 11.49
N ASN A 243 9.29 -13.00 11.30
CA ASN A 243 10.24 -13.84 12.03
C ASN A 243 10.27 -13.57 13.54
N ALA A 244 9.95 -12.34 13.96
CA ALA A 244 9.81 -12.00 15.37
C ALA A 244 8.52 -12.60 15.96
N SER A 245 7.39 -12.50 15.26
CA SER A 245 6.11 -13.06 15.72
C SER A 245 6.14 -14.58 15.88
N LEU A 246 6.94 -15.29 15.07
CA LEU A 246 7.14 -16.73 15.23
C LEU A 246 7.87 -17.09 16.54
N ARG A 247 8.76 -16.22 17.04
CA ARG A 247 9.46 -16.47 18.30
C ARG A 247 8.52 -16.34 19.49
N GLU A 248 7.63 -15.35 19.43
CA GLU A 248 6.62 -15.12 20.47
C GLU A 248 5.67 -16.31 20.60
N SER A 249 5.25 -16.91 19.49
CA SER A 249 4.39 -18.12 19.50
C SER A 249 5.08 -19.39 20.00
N ASP A 250 6.41 -19.46 19.94
CA ASP A 250 7.19 -20.62 20.39
C ASP A 250 7.55 -20.55 21.90
N THR A 251 7.20 -19.45 22.58
CA THR A 251 7.39 -19.30 24.03
C THR A 251 6.16 -19.87 24.75
N PRO A 252 6.28 -20.94 25.56
CA PRO A 252 5.15 -21.44 26.33
C PRO A 252 4.73 -20.37 27.33
N SER A 253 3.43 -20.03 27.33
CA SER A 253 2.81 -19.20 28.36
C SER A 253 3.01 -19.89 29.72
N LEU A 254 3.78 -19.24 30.59
CA LEU A 254 3.96 -19.64 32.00
C LEU A 254 2.65 -19.51 32.79
#